data_AF-A0A7L2L2B6-F1
#
_entry.id   AF-A0A7L2L2B6-F1
#
_cell.length_a   1.000
_cell.length_b   1.000
_cell.length_c   1.000
_cell.angle_alpha   90.00
_cell.angle_beta   90.00
_cell.angle_gamma   90.00
#
_symmetry.space_group_name_H-M   'P 1'
#
loop_
_entity.id
_entity.type
_entity.pdbx_description
1 polymer ?
#
loop_
_entity_poly.entity_id
_entity_poly.type
_entity_poly.pdbx_seq_one_letter_code
_entity_poly.pdbx_strand_id
1 'polypeptide(L)'
;QAVPAGSHVRLNLQTGEREAKLPDRENGESDTREERRRKRLGKVDVNANSFTSEELKKALAKMKESEKAERKVSFLFLKQCTVRKKFRPIEQLKEEFEKLNMKIETDYEIMVKLISKFNSSASTLDEKVAALYDLEYYVHQV
;
A
#
# COMPACT_ATOMS: atom_id res chain seq x y z
N GLN A 1 37.17 -7.29 35.51
CA GLN A 1 36.85 -8.72 35.72
C GLN A 1 35.84 -9.14 34.66
N ALA A 2 36.06 -10.26 33.97
CA ALA A 2 35.13 -10.75 32.95
C ALA A 2 33.92 -11.44 33.61
N VAL A 3 32.71 -11.16 33.12
CA VAL A 3 31.47 -11.78 33.62
C VAL A 3 31.20 -13.08 32.85
N PRO A 4 30.81 -14.18 33.51
CA PRO A 4 30.46 -15.43 32.83
C PRO A 4 29.31 -15.25 31.82
N ALA A 5 29.39 -15.98 30.70
CA ALA A 5 28.34 -15.97 29.69
C ALA A 5 27.01 -16.47 30.29
N GLY A 6 25.94 -15.69 30.14
CA GLY A 6 24.60 -16.00 30.66
C GLY A 6 24.29 -15.43 32.05
N SER A 7 25.25 -14.78 32.72
CA SER A 7 24.98 -14.06 33.97
C SER A 7 24.22 -12.75 33.71
N HIS A 8 23.14 -12.52 34.45
CA HIS A 8 22.36 -11.29 34.33
C HIS A 8 23.08 -10.14 35.05
N VAL A 9 23.41 -9.10 34.29
CA VAL A 9 24.10 -7.90 34.80
C VAL A 9 23.08 -6.79 35.03
N ARG A 10 23.16 -6.13 36.18
CA ARG A 10 22.36 -4.94 36.52
C ARG A 10 23.28 -3.78 36.90
N LEU A 11 22.81 -2.55 36.69
CA LEU A 11 23.51 -1.33 37.07
C LEU A 11 22.82 -0.74 38.30
N ASN A 12 23.56 -0.54 39.37
CA ASN A 12 23.06 0.10 40.58
C ASN A 12 23.09 1.62 40.37
N LEU A 13 21.92 2.27 40.27
CA LEU A 13 21.82 3.69 39.93
C LEU A 13 22.22 4.64 41.07
N GLN A 14 22.32 4.13 42.30
CA GLN A 14 22.77 4.93 43.45
C GLN A 14 24.29 4.94 43.58
N THR A 15 24.95 3.80 43.32
CA THR A 15 26.41 3.65 43.48
C THR A 15 27.16 3.73 42.14
N GLY A 16 26.47 3.57 41.01
CA GLY A 16 27.06 3.55 39.66
C GLY A 16 27.75 2.23 39.31
N GLU A 17 27.74 1.24 40.20
CA GLU A 17 28.45 -0.02 40.02
C GLU A 17 27.65 -1.05 39.20
N ARG A 18 28.36 -1.86 38.43
CA ARG A 18 27.77 -2.96 37.64
C ARG A 18 27.87 -4.26 38.43
N GLU A 19 26.73 -4.82 38.81
CA GLU A 19 26.64 -6.04 39.59
C GLU A 19 26.17 -7.20 38.70
N ALA A 20 26.90 -8.31 38.70
CA ALA A 20 26.51 -9.53 38.00
C ALA A 20 25.90 -10.52 38.98
N LYS A 21 24.70 -11.03 38.69
CA LYS A 21 24.10 -12.11 39.48
C LYS A 21 24.84 -13.41 39.20
N LEU A 22 25.70 -13.81 40.13
CA LEU A 22 26.39 -15.11 40.10
C LEU A 22 25.40 -16.21 40.49
N PRO A 23 25.43 -17.37 39.82
CA PRO A 23 24.67 -18.53 40.28
C PRO A 23 25.30 -19.04 41.59
N ASP A 24 24.53 -19.10 42.66
CA ASP A 24 24.97 -19.71 43.92
C ASP A 24 25.28 -21.19 43.66
N ARG A 25 26.48 -21.63 44.05
CA ARG A 25 26.93 -23.02 43.81
C ARG A 25 26.40 -24.01 44.84
N GLU A 26 25.55 -23.56 45.76
CA GLU A 26 24.84 -24.38 46.73
C GLU A 26 23.43 -23.83 46.91
N ASN A 27 22.47 -24.38 46.16
CA ASN A 27 21.09 -24.66 46.57
C ASN A 27 20.24 -24.96 45.31
N GLY A 28 19.81 -26.22 45.21
CA GLY A 28 19.13 -26.80 44.06
C GLY A 28 17.70 -26.33 43.86
N GLU A 29 17.51 -25.24 43.11
CA GLU A 29 16.19 -24.84 42.61
C GLU A 29 16.24 -24.48 41.11
N SER A 30 16.50 -25.47 40.25
CA SER A 30 16.34 -25.31 38.79
C SER A 30 15.19 -26.09 38.17
N ASP A 31 14.49 -26.93 38.94
CA ASP A 31 13.42 -27.80 38.40
C ASP A 31 12.03 -27.15 38.32
N THR A 32 11.80 -25.97 38.91
CA THR A 32 10.42 -25.45 39.04
C THR A 32 9.92 -24.61 37.87
N ARG A 33 10.77 -24.24 36.90
CA ARG A 33 10.37 -23.31 35.82
C ARG A 33 9.68 -24.02 34.66
N GLU A 34 10.07 -25.26 34.35
CA GLU A 34 9.47 -26.02 33.26
C GLU A 34 8.09 -26.57 33.64
N GLU A 35 7.94 -27.00 34.90
CA GLU A 35 6.68 -27.48 35.46
C GLU A 35 5.61 -26.39 35.60
N ARG A 36 6.02 -25.15 35.92
CA ARG A 36 5.13 -23.97 35.91
C ARG A 36 4.67 -23.58 34.51
N ARG A 37 5.45 -23.89 33.47
CA ARG A 37 5.06 -23.61 32.07
C ARG A 37 4.03 -24.60 31.55
N ARG A 38 4.12 -25.88 31.96
CA ARG A 38 3.11 -26.91 31.66
C ARG A 38 1.75 -26.64 32.32
N LYS A 39 1.71 -26.07 33.53
CA LYS A 39 0.44 -25.76 34.23
C LYS A 39 -0.32 -24.53 33.69
N ARG A 40 0.34 -23.62 32.97
CA ARG A 40 -0.30 -22.38 32.43
C ARG A 40 -0.98 -22.57 31.08
N LEU A 41 -0.63 -23.63 30.36
CA LEU A 41 -1.38 -24.08 29.18
C LEU A 41 -2.40 -25.08 29.72
N GLY A 42 -3.58 -24.60 30.11
CA GLY A 42 -4.69 -25.47 30.50
C GLY A 42 -4.86 -26.59 29.48
N LYS A 43 -5.19 -27.81 29.94
CA LYS A 43 -5.31 -29.03 29.11
C LYS A 43 -5.96 -28.70 27.78
N VAL A 44 -5.15 -28.48 26.75
CA VAL A 44 -5.64 -28.44 25.39
C VAL A 44 -5.91 -29.89 25.11
N ASP A 45 -7.19 -30.22 24.94
CA ASP A 45 -7.64 -31.53 24.54
C ASP A 45 -7.21 -31.75 23.08
N VAL A 46 -5.90 -31.86 22.87
CA VAL A 46 -5.32 -32.27 21.60
C VAL A 46 -5.50 -33.76 21.58
N ASN A 47 -6.66 -34.21 21.09
CA ASN A 47 -6.84 -35.59 20.72
C ASN A 47 -5.73 -35.93 19.72
N ALA A 48 -4.69 -36.63 20.19
CA ALA A 48 -3.38 -36.72 19.53
C ALA A 48 -3.42 -37.40 18.15
N ASN A 49 -4.58 -37.93 17.77
CA ASN A 49 -4.84 -38.63 16.51
C ASN A 49 -5.70 -37.83 15.52
N SER A 50 -6.04 -36.57 15.78
CA SER A 50 -7.07 -35.88 14.98
C SER A 50 -6.55 -35.01 13.84
N PHE A 51 -5.28 -34.58 13.82
CA PHE A 51 -4.73 -33.77 12.72
C PHE A 51 -3.24 -34.02 12.52
N THR A 52 -2.82 -34.17 11.27
CA THR A 52 -1.38 -34.22 10.93
C THR A 52 -0.76 -32.82 11.03
N SER A 53 0.55 -32.75 11.31
CA SER A 53 1.30 -31.48 11.33
C SER A 53 1.16 -30.71 10.01
N GLU A 54 1.05 -31.43 8.90
CA GLU A 54 0.84 -30.85 7.57
C GLU A 54 -0.55 -30.23 7.41
N GLU A 55 -1.59 -30.88 7.92
CA GLU A 55 -2.96 -30.33 7.93
C GLU A 55 -3.06 -29.06 8.77
N LEU A 56 -2.46 -29.05 9.96
CA LEU A 56 -2.42 -27.88 10.82
C LEU A 56 -1.68 -26.72 10.15
N LYS A 57 -0.52 -27.00 9.54
CA LYS A 57 0.24 -26.00 8.77
C LYS A 57 -0.59 -25.43 7.62
N LYS A 58 -1.34 -26.27 6.90
CA LYS A 58 -2.21 -25.86 5.80
C LYS A 58 -3.40 -25.03 6.29
N ALA A 59 -4.01 -25.39 7.42
CA ALA A 59 -5.11 -24.63 8.02
C ALA A 59 -4.64 -23.25 8.49
N LEU A 60 -3.49 -23.18 9.18
CA LEU A 60 -2.89 -21.92 9.63
C LEU A 60 -2.47 -21.02 8.47
N ALA A 61 -1.96 -21.61 7.37
CA ALA A 61 -1.64 -20.87 6.16
C ALA A 61 -2.88 -20.20 5.55
N LYS A 62 -4.01 -20.92 5.48
CA LYS A 62 -5.28 -20.38 4.97
C LYS A 62 -5.82 -19.23 5.82
N MET A 63 -5.76 -19.35 7.15
CA MET A 63 -6.19 -18.27 8.07
C MET A 63 -5.31 -17.01 7.94
N LYS A 64 -4.00 -17.19 7.72
CA LYS A 64 -3.07 -16.08 7.50
C LYS A 64 -3.27 -15.40 6.15
N GLU A 65 -3.73 -16.15 5.15
CA GLU A 65 -4.03 -15.61 3.82
C GLU A 65 -5.33 -14.81 3.79
N SER A 66 -6.39 -15.28 4.44
CA SER A 66 -7.66 -14.54 4.55
C SER A 66 -7.48 -13.21 5.29
N GLU A 67 -6.72 -13.19 6.39
CA GLU A 67 -6.44 -11.96 7.14
C GLU A 67 -5.62 -10.95 6.32
N LYS A 68 -4.70 -11.44 5.46
CA LYS A 68 -3.97 -10.59 4.51
C LYS A 68 -4.88 -10.07 3.40
N ALA A 69 -5.82 -10.87 2.92
CA ALA A 69 -6.78 -10.46 1.90
C ALA A 69 -7.71 -9.38 2.44
N GLU A 70 -8.26 -9.54 3.64
CA GLU A 70 -9.11 -8.53 4.29
C GLU A 70 -8.37 -7.21 4.54
N ARG A 71 -7.12 -7.27 5.01
CA ARG A 71 -6.26 -6.08 5.15
C ARG A 71 -6.00 -5.40 3.80
N LYS A 72 -5.78 -6.17 2.73
CA LYS A 72 -5.60 -5.62 1.38
C LYS A 72 -6.88 -4.94 0.89
N VAL A 73 -8.04 -5.54 1.08
CA VAL A 73 -9.34 -4.96 0.70
C VAL A 73 -9.60 -3.67 1.46
N SER A 74 -9.39 -3.66 2.78
CA SER A 74 -9.51 -2.46 3.62
C SER A 74 -8.51 -1.36 3.20
N PHE A 75 -7.26 -1.72 2.90
CA PHE A 75 -6.26 -0.78 2.39
C PHE A 75 -6.61 -0.23 1.01
N LEU A 76 -7.17 -1.05 0.11
CA LEU A 76 -7.64 -0.64 -1.21
C LEU A 76 -8.81 0.33 -1.09
N PHE A 77 -9.75 0.04 -0.20
CA PHE A 77 -10.88 0.90 0.11
C PHE A 77 -10.41 2.25 0.67
N LEU A 78 -9.48 2.24 1.63
CA LEU A 78 -8.90 3.47 2.19
C LEU A 78 -8.14 4.28 1.13
N LYS A 79 -7.38 3.62 0.25
CA LYS A 79 -6.75 4.28 -0.91
C LYS A 79 -7.81 4.88 -1.84
N GLN A 80 -8.88 4.16 -2.14
CA GLN A 80 -9.93 4.67 -3.03
C GLN A 80 -10.68 5.85 -2.40
N CYS A 81 -10.97 5.81 -1.10
CA CYS A 81 -11.57 6.94 -0.37
C CYS A 81 -10.64 8.15 -0.29
N THR A 82 -9.35 7.95 -0.02
CA THR A 82 -8.38 9.07 -0.01
C THR A 82 -8.20 9.69 -1.38
N VAL A 83 -8.26 8.89 -2.46
CA VAL A 83 -8.28 9.39 -3.85
C VAL A 83 -9.58 10.16 -4.11
N ARG A 84 -10.76 9.59 -3.80
CA ARG A 84 -12.05 10.26 -4.00
C ARG A 84 -12.18 11.58 -3.24
N LYS A 85 -11.53 11.73 -2.07
CA LYS A 85 -11.48 12.98 -1.31
C LYS A 85 -10.60 14.06 -1.96
N LYS A 86 -9.64 13.68 -2.81
CA LYS A 86 -8.71 14.62 -3.48
C LYS A 86 -9.28 15.20 -4.77
N PHE A 87 -10.28 14.56 -5.37
CA PHE A 87 -10.81 14.95 -6.67
C PHE A 87 -12.28 15.37 -6.56
N ARG A 88 -12.68 16.31 -7.42
CA ARG A 88 -14.09 16.66 -7.60
C ARG A 88 -14.86 15.44 -8.16
N PRO A 89 -16.16 15.29 -7.84
CA PRO A 89 -16.97 14.24 -8.42
C PRO A 89 -17.05 14.39 -9.93
N ILE A 90 -17.01 13.25 -10.63
CA ILE A 90 -16.90 13.20 -12.10
C ILE A 90 -18.11 13.84 -12.77
N GLU A 91 -19.27 13.82 -12.12
CA GLU A 91 -20.52 14.42 -12.59
C GLU A 91 -20.43 15.94 -12.65
N GLN A 92 -19.88 16.57 -11.60
CA GLN A 92 -19.65 18.03 -11.57
C GLN A 92 -18.64 18.44 -12.63
N LEU A 93 -17.56 17.66 -12.78
CA LEU A 93 -16.56 17.90 -13.83
C LEU A 93 -17.20 17.85 -15.22
N LYS A 94 -18.02 16.84 -15.52
CA LYS A 94 -18.71 16.73 -16.82
C LYS A 94 -19.61 17.92 -17.10
N GLU A 95 -20.40 18.35 -16.11
CA GLU A 95 -21.28 19.51 -16.26
C GLU A 95 -20.47 20.81 -16.47
N GLU A 96 -19.36 20.99 -15.74
CA GLU A 96 -18.44 22.12 -15.94
C GLU A 96 -17.79 22.08 -17.34
N PHE A 97 -17.38 20.90 -17.83
CA PHE A 97 -16.82 20.72 -19.17
C PHE A 97 -17.84 21.04 -20.28
N GLU A 98 -19.09 20.61 -20.11
CA GLU A 98 -20.18 20.95 -21.03
C GLU A 98 -20.46 22.45 -21.02
N LYS A 99 -20.49 23.08 -19.84
CA LYS A 99 -20.65 24.55 -19.70
C LYS A 99 -19.49 25.33 -20.32
N LEU A 100 -18.27 24.82 -20.19
CA LEU A 100 -17.08 25.42 -20.80
C LEU A 100 -17.00 25.18 -22.31
N ASN A 101 -17.89 24.36 -22.89
CA ASN A 101 -17.92 24.00 -24.31
C ASN A 101 -16.52 23.68 -24.86
N MET A 102 -15.67 23.08 -24.02
CA MET A 102 -14.35 22.61 -24.39
C MET A 102 -14.55 21.34 -25.21
N LYS A 103 -14.86 21.51 -26.49
CA LYS A 103 -14.77 20.43 -27.45
C LYS A 103 -13.29 20.07 -27.50
N ILE A 104 -12.93 18.93 -26.91
CA ILE A 104 -11.61 18.34 -27.09
C ILE A 104 -11.61 17.85 -28.53
N GLU A 105 -11.25 18.75 -29.44
CA GLU A 105 -11.08 18.41 -30.84
C GLU A 105 -9.76 17.68 -30.96
N THR A 106 -9.81 16.50 -31.57
CA THR A 106 -8.57 15.79 -31.92
C THR A 106 -7.84 16.55 -33.00
N ASP A 107 -6.51 16.40 -33.08
CA ASP A 107 -5.71 17.10 -34.10
C ASP A 107 -6.23 16.83 -35.52
N TYR A 108 -6.73 15.62 -35.79
CA TYR A 108 -7.37 15.28 -37.06
C TYR A 108 -8.65 16.08 -37.33
N GLU A 109 -9.52 16.27 -36.33
CA GLU A 109 -10.73 17.07 -36.47
C GLU A 109 -10.41 18.55 -36.70
N ILE A 110 -9.35 19.06 -36.07
CA ILE A 110 -8.85 20.42 -36.28
C ILE A 110 -8.32 20.57 -37.71
N MET A 111 -7.52 19.62 -38.21
CA MET A 111 -7.03 19.63 -39.59
C MET A 111 -8.17 19.63 -40.62
N VAL A 112 -9.21 18.79 -40.42
CA VAL A 112 -10.38 18.75 -41.30
C VAL A 112 -11.12 20.09 -41.32
N LYS A 113 -11.22 20.78 -40.19
CA LYS A 113 -11.81 22.12 -40.09
C LYS A 113 -10.97 23.18 -40.79
N LEU A 114 -9.65 23.15 -40.62
CA LEU A 114 -8.72 24.06 -41.31
C LEU A 114 -8.82 23.90 -42.83
N ILE A 115 -8.87 22.67 -43.32
CA ILE A 115 -9.09 22.36 -44.76
C ILE A 115 -10.45 22.88 -45.22
N SER A 116 -11.51 22.68 -44.43
CA SER A 116 -12.86 23.16 -44.75
C SER A 116 -12.92 24.70 -44.77
N LYS A 117 -12.23 25.37 -43.84
CA LYS A 117 -12.11 26.84 -43.78
C LYS A 117 -11.34 27.38 -44.98
N PHE A 118 -10.25 26.72 -45.37
CA PHE A 118 -9.48 27.08 -46.57
C PHE A 118 -10.32 26.96 -47.86
N ASN A 119 -11.07 25.87 -47.98
CA ASN A 119 -11.94 25.60 -49.14
C ASN A 119 -13.22 26.44 -49.17
N SER A 120 -13.56 27.11 -48.06
CA SER A 120 -14.75 27.95 -47.99
C SER A 120 -14.56 29.23 -48.81
N SER A 121 -15.51 29.51 -49.71
CA SER A 121 -15.50 30.73 -50.54
C SER A 121 -15.76 32.01 -49.74
N ALA A 122 -16.26 31.88 -48.51
CA ALA A 122 -16.54 32.99 -47.59
C ALA A 122 -15.31 33.46 -46.79
N SER A 123 -14.20 32.72 -46.81
CA SER A 123 -13.00 33.06 -46.04
C SER A 123 -12.09 34.02 -46.80
N THR A 124 -11.55 35.01 -46.09
CA THR A 124 -10.63 36.00 -46.66
C THR A 124 -9.27 35.38 -46.99
N LEU A 125 -8.48 36.03 -47.88
CA LEU A 125 -7.15 35.52 -48.25
C LEU A 125 -6.25 35.31 -47.01
N ASP A 126 -6.30 36.25 -46.08
CA ASP A 126 -5.47 36.22 -44.86
C ASP A 126 -5.87 35.05 -43.95
N GLU A 127 -7.17 34.81 -43.78
CA GLU A 127 -7.67 33.65 -43.03
C GLU A 127 -7.30 32.31 -43.66
N LYS A 128 -7.24 32.25 -45.00
CA LYS A 128 -6.80 31.05 -45.73
C LYS A 128 -5.31 30.80 -45.54
N VAL A 129 -4.50 31.87 -45.57
CA VAL A 129 -3.06 31.79 -45.32
C VAL A 129 -2.79 31.36 -43.87
N ALA A 130 -3.49 31.95 -42.89
CA ALA A 130 -3.40 31.53 -41.50
C ALA A 130 -3.81 30.06 -41.32
N ALA A 131 -4.92 29.63 -41.93
CA ALA A 131 -5.37 28.25 -41.86
C ALA A 131 -4.36 27.25 -42.45
N LEU A 132 -3.62 27.64 -43.49
CA LEU A 132 -2.55 26.82 -44.07
C LEU A 132 -1.34 26.68 -43.14
N TYR A 133 -0.91 27.77 -42.50
CA TYR A 133 0.19 27.71 -41.52
C TYR A 133 -0.17 26.86 -40.31
N ASP A 134 -1.39 26.99 -39.81
CA ASP A 134 -1.88 26.16 -38.71
C ASP A 134 -1.94 24.69 -39.16
N LEU A 135 -2.42 24.41 -40.37
CA LEU A 135 -2.49 23.04 -40.90
C LEU A 135 -1.10 22.42 -41.06
N GLU A 136 -0.13 23.17 -41.55
CA GLU A 136 1.26 22.75 -41.64
C GLU A 136 1.80 22.37 -40.25
N TYR A 137 1.53 23.19 -39.24
CA TYR A 137 1.93 22.92 -37.86
C TYR A 137 1.32 21.63 -37.30
N TYR A 138 0.04 21.36 -37.56
CA TYR A 138 -0.60 20.12 -37.13
C TYR A 138 -0.09 18.88 -37.89
N VAL A 139 0.21 19.00 -39.19
CA VAL A 139 0.78 17.90 -39.98
C VAL A 139 2.21 17.57 -39.55
N HIS A 140 3.01 18.55 -39.14
CA HIS A 140 4.38 18.31 -38.66
C HIS A 140 4.46 17.62 -37.29
N GLN A 141 3.42 17.75 -36.46
CA GLN A 141 3.40 17.15 -35.12
C GLN A 141 3.08 15.65 -35.13
N VAL A 142 2.44 15.16 -36.18
CA VAL A 142 2.02 13.75 -36.36
C VAL A 142 3.13 12.95 -37.03
#